data_AF-A0A426WDV9-F1
#
_entry.id   AF-A0A426WDV9-F1
#
_cell.length_a   1.000
_cell.length_b   1.000
_cell.length_c   1.000
_cell.angle_alpha   90.00
_cell.angle_beta   90.00
_cell.angle_gamma   90.00
#
_symmetry.space_group_name_H-M   'P 1'
#
loop_
_entity.id
_entity.type
_entity.pdbx_description
1 polymer ?
#
loop_
_entity_poly.entity_id
_entity_poly.type
_entity_poly.pdbx_seq_one_letter_code
_entity_poly.pdbx_strand_id
1 'polypeptide(L)'
;MALLSILLFGLFGCQEIDVSQMSPEEREAVTSLAWLKNADATKDADTAIKRGDHRLIAMATRSPTLPGVPVESSSKAKSVCGIRYLEGSTDAVVSDLHLKLLQEAQKYAEQYNHVMLKRCLDRSK
;
A
#
# COMPACT_ATOMS: atom_id res chain seq x y z
N MET A 1 -49.23 -1.83 28.09
CA MET A 1 -48.42 -3.03 27.82
C MET A 1 -47.15 -2.58 27.11
N ALA A 2 -46.01 -3.08 27.58
CA ALA A 2 -44.71 -2.42 27.51
C ALA A 2 -44.17 -2.14 26.11
N LEU A 3 -43.38 -1.06 26.05
CA LEU A 3 -42.67 -0.50 24.91
C LEU A 3 -41.61 -1.43 24.30
N LEU A 4 -41.40 -1.22 23.00
CA LEU A 4 -40.21 -1.51 22.18
C LEU A 4 -38.89 -1.63 22.97
N SER A 5 -38.07 -2.61 22.60
CA SER A 5 -36.60 -2.43 22.54
C SER A 5 -36.00 -3.29 21.43
N ILE A 6 -35.46 -2.58 20.46
CA ILE A 6 -34.71 -3.02 19.30
C ILE A 6 -33.32 -3.46 19.77
N LEU A 7 -32.88 -4.68 19.43
CA LEU A 7 -31.46 -5.06 19.52
C LEU A 7 -30.87 -5.01 18.11
N LEU A 8 -30.43 -3.80 17.75
CA LEU A 8 -29.55 -3.52 16.62
C LEU A 8 -28.19 -4.16 16.95
N PHE A 9 -27.88 -5.32 16.38
CA PHE A 9 -26.51 -5.84 16.38
C PHE A 9 -25.68 -5.01 15.40
N GLY A 10 -25.12 -3.91 15.93
CA GLY A 10 -24.21 -3.04 15.22
C GLY A 10 -22.89 -3.74 14.89
N LEU A 11 -22.49 -3.60 13.63
CA LEU A 11 -21.13 -3.24 13.19
C LEU A 11 -19.98 -4.00 13.88
N PHE A 12 -19.63 -5.20 13.38
CA PHE A 12 -18.22 -5.61 13.38
C PHE A 12 -17.51 -4.66 12.40
N GLY A 13 -16.74 -3.66 12.82
CA GLY A 13 -15.74 -3.69 13.87
C GLY A 13 -14.41 -3.91 13.18
N CYS A 14 -13.53 -2.90 13.16
CA CYS A 14 -12.19 -2.97 12.59
C CYS A 14 -11.52 -4.30 12.96
N GLN A 15 -11.28 -5.21 12.00
CA GLN A 15 -10.57 -6.45 12.30
C GLN A 15 -9.11 -6.13 12.62
N GLU A 16 -8.75 -6.00 13.89
CA GLU A 16 -7.34 -5.85 14.25
C GLU A 16 -6.58 -7.14 13.93
N ILE A 17 -5.33 -6.99 13.48
CA ILE A 17 -4.47 -8.14 13.22
C ILE A 17 -3.93 -8.61 14.58
N ASP A 18 -4.37 -9.78 15.04
CA ASP A 18 -3.81 -10.40 16.24
C ASP A 18 -2.41 -10.96 15.94
N VAL A 19 -1.39 -10.30 16.49
CA VAL A 19 0.03 -10.66 16.33
C VAL A 19 0.61 -11.38 17.55
N SER A 20 -0.21 -11.66 18.57
CA SER A 20 0.26 -12.16 19.88
C SER A 20 0.89 -13.55 19.79
N GLN A 21 0.39 -14.39 18.87
CA GLN A 21 0.84 -15.77 18.67
C GLN A 21 1.88 -15.93 17.55
N MET A 22 2.29 -14.85 16.89
CA MET A 22 3.27 -14.88 15.79
C MET A 22 4.70 -15.02 16.31
N SER A 23 5.56 -15.66 15.50
CA SER A 23 7.01 -15.61 15.71
C SER A 23 7.53 -14.17 15.63
N PRO A 24 8.73 -13.86 16.17
CA PRO A 24 9.30 -12.52 16.05
C PRO A 24 9.43 -12.04 14.60
N GLU A 25 9.88 -12.92 13.71
CA GLU A 25 10.05 -12.65 12.27
C GLU A 25 8.70 -12.38 11.59
N GLU A 26 7.70 -13.23 11.84
CA GLU A 26 6.37 -13.05 11.26
C GLU A 26 5.72 -11.75 11.77
N ARG A 27 5.84 -11.46 13.07
CA ARG A 27 5.32 -10.24 13.67
C ARG A 27 5.92 -9.01 13.02
N GLU A 28 7.24 -8.98 12.82
CA GLU A 28 7.91 -7.86 12.16
C GLU A 28 7.41 -7.69 10.72
N ALA A 29 7.39 -8.77 9.95
CA ALA A 29 6.92 -8.74 8.56
C ALA A 29 5.47 -8.25 8.45
N VAL A 30 4.56 -8.78 9.25
CA VAL A 30 3.14 -8.40 9.28
C VAL A 30 2.96 -6.95 9.73
N THR A 31 3.61 -6.53 10.82
CA THR A 31 3.45 -5.16 11.35
C THR A 31 3.99 -4.09 10.41
N SER A 32 5.03 -4.39 9.63
CA SER A 32 5.57 -3.46 8.62
C SER A 32 4.57 -3.09 7.51
N LEU A 33 3.58 -3.95 7.26
CA LEU A 33 2.57 -3.77 6.21
C LEU A 33 1.14 -3.60 6.74
N ALA A 34 0.91 -3.76 8.04
CA ALA A 34 -0.43 -3.72 8.65
C ALA A 34 -1.20 -2.40 8.39
N TRP A 35 -0.49 -1.30 8.17
CA TRP A 35 -1.07 0.01 7.84
C TRP A 35 -1.90 0.01 6.55
N LEU A 36 -1.60 -0.90 5.60
CA LEU A 36 -2.31 -1.03 4.32
C LEU A 36 -3.80 -1.32 4.49
N LYS A 37 -4.21 -1.93 5.60
CA LYS A 37 -5.60 -2.29 5.89
C LYS A 37 -6.57 -1.09 5.76
N ASN A 38 -6.09 0.09 6.14
CA ASN A 38 -6.88 1.32 6.16
C ASN A 38 -6.34 2.38 5.20
N ALA A 39 -5.42 1.99 4.31
CA ALA A 39 -4.78 2.91 3.37
C ALA A 39 -5.69 3.19 2.17
N ASP A 40 -5.54 4.39 1.60
CA ASP A 40 -6.22 4.79 0.36
C ASP A 40 -5.15 5.34 -0.58
N ALA A 41 -4.69 4.50 -1.49
CA ALA A 41 -3.61 4.80 -2.41
C ALA A 41 -3.85 6.06 -3.25
N THR A 42 -5.10 6.31 -3.65
CA THR A 42 -5.45 7.48 -4.48
C THR A 42 -5.39 8.75 -3.64
N LYS A 43 -6.00 8.73 -2.46
CA LYS A 43 -5.97 9.86 -1.52
C LYS A 43 -4.55 10.18 -1.05
N ASP A 44 -3.75 9.15 -0.81
CA ASP A 44 -2.36 9.27 -0.38
C ASP A 44 -1.49 9.85 -1.50
N ALA A 45 -1.68 9.42 -2.75
CA ALA A 45 -1.03 10.01 -3.92
C ALA A 45 -1.38 11.49 -4.08
N ASP A 46 -2.67 11.86 -4.01
CA ASP A 46 -3.11 13.25 -4.07
C ASP A 46 -2.52 14.10 -2.95
N THR A 47 -2.41 13.53 -1.75
CA THR A 47 -1.80 14.21 -0.60
C THR A 47 -0.30 14.43 -0.78
N ALA A 48 0.41 13.42 -1.29
CA ALA A 48 1.83 13.51 -1.62
C ALA A 48 2.08 14.59 -2.70
N ILE A 49 1.29 14.58 -3.77
CA ILE A 49 1.33 15.56 -4.85
C ILE A 49 1.14 16.98 -4.31
N LYS A 50 0.15 17.21 -3.44
CA LYS A 50 -0.12 18.53 -2.83
C LYS A 50 1.05 19.03 -1.97
N ARG A 51 1.88 18.12 -1.46
CA ARG A 51 3.08 18.43 -0.66
C ARG A 51 4.35 18.50 -1.50
N GLY A 52 4.25 18.32 -2.82
CA GLY A 52 5.39 18.35 -3.74
C GLY A 52 6.20 17.05 -3.81
N ASP A 53 5.74 15.96 -3.18
CA ASP A 53 6.34 14.65 -3.39
C ASP A 53 5.71 13.99 -4.62
N HIS A 54 6.54 13.78 -5.64
CA HIS A 54 6.15 13.22 -6.94
C HIS A 54 6.73 11.83 -7.21
N ARG A 55 7.36 11.23 -6.20
CA ARG A 55 8.03 9.93 -6.37
C ARG A 55 7.02 8.80 -6.50
N LEU A 56 7.32 7.88 -7.42
CA LEU A 56 6.60 6.62 -7.57
C LEU A 56 6.98 5.64 -6.46
N ILE A 57 6.13 4.67 -6.20
CA ILE A 57 6.37 3.59 -5.25
C ILE A 57 6.93 2.37 -5.99
N ALA A 58 8.12 1.94 -5.56
CA ALA A 58 8.73 0.70 -6.00
C ALA A 58 8.60 -0.39 -4.92
N MET A 59 8.44 -1.64 -5.34
CA MET A 59 8.52 -2.78 -4.42
C MET A 59 9.99 -3.03 -4.01
N ALA A 60 10.22 -3.36 -2.75
CA ALA A 60 11.55 -3.52 -2.15
C ALA A 60 12.15 -4.92 -2.39
N THR A 61 11.98 -5.45 -3.60
CA THR A 61 12.49 -6.77 -3.99
C THR A 61 13.90 -6.67 -4.58
N ARG A 62 14.59 -7.81 -4.76
CA ARG A 62 15.90 -7.88 -5.45
C ARG A 62 15.92 -7.17 -6.81
N SER A 63 14.80 -7.23 -7.53
CA SER A 63 14.59 -6.54 -8.80
C SER A 63 13.37 -5.61 -8.67
N PRO A 64 13.56 -4.36 -8.21
CA PRO A 64 12.45 -3.48 -7.89
C PRO A 64 11.51 -3.26 -9.06
N THR A 65 10.25 -3.61 -8.84
CA THR A 65 9.16 -3.37 -9.78
C THR A 65 8.50 -2.02 -9.49
N LEU A 66 7.90 -1.43 -10.52
CA LEU A 66 7.03 -0.26 -10.40
C LEU A 66 5.61 -0.67 -10.77
N PRO A 67 4.79 -1.15 -9.81
CA PRO A 67 3.43 -1.56 -10.08
C PRO A 67 2.63 -0.45 -10.79
N GLY A 68 1.84 -0.80 -11.80
CA GLY A 68 1.05 0.16 -12.58
C GLY A 68 1.81 1.03 -13.57
N VAL A 69 3.15 0.96 -13.63
CA VAL A 69 3.96 1.68 -14.61
C VAL A 69 4.35 0.74 -15.76
N PRO A 70 4.04 1.08 -17.02
CA PRO A 70 4.43 0.24 -18.15
C PRO A 70 5.95 0.05 -18.22
N VAL A 71 6.40 -1.17 -18.56
CA VAL A 71 7.81 -1.57 -18.52
C VAL A 71 8.66 -0.70 -19.44
N GLU A 72 8.17 -0.44 -20.64
CA GLU A 72 8.80 0.41 -21.65
C GLU A 72 8.97 1.86 -21.18
N SER A 73 8.10 2.33 -20.29
CA SER A 73 8.15 3.68 -19.73
C SER A 73 8.92 3.76 -18.40
N SER A 74 9.22 2.62 -17.78
CA SER A 74 9.73 2.55 -16.40
C SER A 74 11.05 3.30 -16.22
N SER A 75 11.98 3.24 -17.18
CA SER A 75 13.25 3.98 -17.10
C SER A 75 13.04 5.49 -17.08
N LYS A 76 12.19 6.00 -17.99
CA LYS A 76 11.84 7.43 -18.05
C LYS A 76 11.06 7.87 -16.81
N ALA A 77 10.11 7.06 -16.35
CA ALA A 77 9.33 7.34 -15.15
C ALA A 77 10.24 7.43 -13.92
N LYS A 78 11.22 6.52 -13.77
CA LYS A 78 12.24 6.58 -12.71
C LYS A 78 13.06 7.86 -12.76
N SER A 79 13.53 8.28 -13.95
CA SER A 79 14.39 9.46 -14.06
C SER A 79 13.65 10.77 -13.83
N VAL A 80 12.38 10.86 -14.26
CA VAL A 80 11.58 12.10 -14.17
C VAL A 80 10.90 12.23 -12.81
N CYS A 81 10.28 11.15 -12.32
CA CYS A 81 9.49 11.19 -11.09
C CYS A 81 10.31 10.87 -9.84
N GLY A 82 11.42 10.13 -10.00
CA GLY A 82 12.08 9.48 -8.88
C GLY A 82 11.23 8.34 -8.31
N ILE A 83 11.80 7.60 -7.37
CA ILE A 83 11.13 6.48 -6.69
C ILE A 83 11.38 6.53 -5.18
N ARG A 84 10.49 5.89 -4.43
CA ARG A 84 10.70 5.46 -3.05
C ARG A 84 10.26 4.01 -2.91
N TYR A 85 10.88 3.28 -1.99
CA TYR A 85 10.50 1.91 -1.73
C TYR A 85 9.28 1.84 -0.81
N LEU A 86 8.45 0.82 -1.00
CA LEU A 86 7.40 0.45 -0.05
C LEU A 86 8.06 -0.45 1.01
N GLU A 87 8.35 0.12 2.18
CA GLU A 87 8.98 -0.61 3.29
C GLU A 87 8.16 -1.85 3.66
N GLY A 88 8.84 -2.97 3.93
CA GLY A 88 8.20 -4.26 4.19
C GLY A 88 7.83 -5.08 2.94
N SER A 89 7.89 -4.50 1.73
CA SER A 89 7.56 -5.22 0.47
C SER A 89 8.73 -6.03 -0.11
N THR A 90 9.41 -6.81 0.72
CA THR A 90 10.53 -7.66 0.27
C THR A 90 10.03 -8.88 -0.51
N ASP A 91 10.95 -9.67 -1.07
CA ASP A 91 10.62 -10.92 -1.77
C ASP A 91 10.54 -12.14 -0.84
N ALA A 92 10.73 -11.95 0.46
CA ALA A 92 10.57 -13.00 1.46
C ALA A 92 9.09 -13.14 1.86
N VAL A 93 8.57 -14.37 1.85
CA VAL A 93 7.24 -14.71 2.35
C VAL A 93 7.40 -15.48 3.64
N VAL A 94 6.85 -14.94 4.73
CA VAL A 94 7.05 -15.46 6.10
C VAL A 94 5.81 -16.21 6.60
N SER A 95 4.61 -15.82 6.14
CA SER A 95 3.36 -16.51 6.44
C SER A 95 2.28 -16.18 5.40
N ASP A 96 1.15 -16.90 5.45
CA ASP A 96 -0.01 -16.64 4.57
C ASP A 96 -0.59 -15.24 4.77
N LEU A 97 -0.60 -14.74 6.01
CA LEU A 97 -1.05 -13.38 6.27
C LEU A 97 -0.07 -12.36 5.68
N HIS A 98 1.24 -12.58 5.84
CA HIS A 98 2.25 -11.72 5.23
C HIS A 98 2.12 -11.73 3.69
N LEU A 99 1.89 -12.88 3.07
CA LEU A 99 1.66 -12.97 1.61
C LEU A 99 0.46 -12.12 1.16
N LYS A 100 -0.65 -12.16 1.89
CA LYS A 100 -1.82 -11.31 1.60
C LYS A 100 -1.46 -9.83 1.70
N LEU A 101 -0.71 -9.44 2.72
CA LEU A 101 -0.25 -8.05 2.88
C LEU A 101 0.70 -7.63 1.75
N LEU A 102 1.59 -8.50 1.26
CA LEU A 102 2.43 -8.23 0.09
C LEU A 102 1.59 -8.02 -1.20
N GLN A 103 0.52 -8.79 -1.37
CA GLN A 103 -0.42 -8.60 -2.48
C GLN A 103 -1.18 -7.28 -2.37
N GLU A 104 -1.60 -6.89 -1.17
CA GLU A 104 -2.21 -5.57 -0.93
C GLU A 104 -1.19 -4.43 -1.13
N ALA A 105 0.08 -4.63 -0.77
CA ALA A 105 1.16 -3.67 -1.02
C ALA A 105 1.37 -3.44 -2.52
N GLN A 106 1.35 -4.52 -3.31
CA GLN A 106 1.43 -4.47 -4.77
C GLN A 106 0.26 -3.66 -5.36
N LYS A 107 -0.99 -3.93 -4.93
CA LYS A 107 -2.18 -3.20 -5.39
C LYS A 107 -2.15 -1.73 -4.99
N TYR A 108 -1.76 -1.45 -3.74
CA TYR A 108 -1.61 -0.10 -3.23
C TYR A 108 -0.60 0.69 -4.07
N ALA A 109 0.58 0.12 -4.33
CA ALA A 109 1.60 0.75 -5.16
C ALA A 109 1.10 1.00 -6.59
N GLU A 110 0.35 0.07 -7.18
CA GLU A 110 -0.22 0.21 -8.53
C GLU A 110 -1.19 1.39 -8.62
N GLN A 111 -2.15 1.46 -7.68
CA GLN A 111 -3.14 2.54 -7.64
C GLN A 111 -2.49 3.90 -7.37
N TYR A 112 -1.55 3.95 -6.42
CA TYR A 112 -0.80 5.17 -6.11
C TYR A 112 -0.03 5.65 -7.35
N ASN A 113 0.68 4.74 -8.00
CA ASN A 113 1.51 5.05 -9.16
C ASN A 113 0.67 5.49 -10.36
N HIS A 114 -0.53 4.95 -10.56
CA HIS A 114 -1.42 5.38 -11.62
C HIS A 114 -1.74 6.88 -11.53
N VAL A 115 -2.11 7.35 -10.33
CA VAL A 115 -2.40 8.77 -10.06
C VAL A 115 -1.12 9.61 -10.18
N MET A 116 -0.04 9.14 -9.56
CA MET A 116 1.23 9.86 -9.51
C MET A 116 1.88 10.04 -10.88
N LEU A 117 1.88 9.00 -11.72
CA LEU A 117 2.53 9.00 -13.03
C LEU A 117 1.93 10.07 -13.95
N LYS A 118 0.59 10.16 -14.00
CA LYS A 118 -0.11 11.19 -14.77
C LYS A 118 0.33 12.59 -14.35
N ARG A 119 0.33 12.86 -13.04
CA ARG A 119 0.63 14.18 -12.50
C ARG A 119 2.11 14.56 -12.62
N CYS A 120 2.99 13.59 -12.39
CA CYS A 120 4.44 13.79 -12.48
C CYS A 120 4.87 14.13 -13.91
N LEU A 121 4.44 13.34 -14.90
CA LEU A 121 4.88 13.52 -16.29
C LEU A 121 4.37 14.83 -16.90
N ASP A 122 3.18 15.30 -16.50
CA ASP A 122 2.66 16.60 -16.94
C ASP A 122 3.51 17.79 -16.46
N ARG A 123 4.34 17.64 -15.42
CA ARG A 123 5.30 18.68 -14.99
C ARG A 123 6.57 18.72 -15.85
N SER A 124 6.83 17.66 -16.61
CA SER A 124 8.05 17.52 -17.43
C SER A 124 7.85 17.91 -18.89
N LYS A 125 6.63 18.31 -19.26
CA LYS A 125 6.29 18.95 -20.53
C LYS A 125 6.49 20.44 -20.40
#